data_AF-A0A7S1T383-F1
#
_entry.id   AF-A0A7S1T383-F1
#
_cell.length_a   1.000
_cell.length_b   1.000
_cell.length_c   1.000
_cell.angle_alpha   90.00
_cell.angle_beta   90.00
_cell.angle_gamma   90.00
#
_symmetry.space_group_name_H-M   'P 1'
#
loop_
_entity.id
_entity.type
_entity.pdbx_description
1 polymer ?
#
loop_
_entity_poly.entity_id
_entity_poly.type
_entity_poly.pdbx_seq_one_letter_code
_entity_poly.pdbx_strand_id
1 'polypeptide(L)'
;PRLLCCGLPLRSVPSPSPPRRHRCSALPPFAPNPTRPGKMTKRTKKAGICGKYGTRYGSSLRKVIKKIEVSQHSKYFCEFCGKHSFKRAAVGIWHCGACNKTKAGGAYTLNTSSSLTVRSTIRRLREQVAQ
;
A
#
# COMPACT_ATOMS: atom_id res chain seq x y z
N PRO A 1 53.94 -11.84 32.89
CA PRO A 1 54.10 -10.90 34.03
C PRO A 1 54.82 -9.63 33.58
N ARG A 2 54.26 -8.45 33.92
CA ARG A 2 54.83 -7.07 33.76
C ARG A 2 55.60 -6.78 32.45
N LEU A 3 54.97 -6.08 31.50
CA LEU A 3 54.92 -4.61 31.42
C LEU A 3 56.29 -3.94 31.19
N LEU A 4 56.42 -3.30 30.03
CA LEU A 4 56.78 -1.88 29.99
C LEU A 4 56.11 -1.21 28.78
N CYS A 5 55.44 -0.09 29.00
CA CYS A 5 54.74 0.65 27.94
C CYS A 5 55.49 1.95 27.62
N CYS A 6 55.99 2.06 26.40
CA CYS A 6 56.37 3.32 25.78
C CYS A 6 55.43 3.55 24.58
N GLY A 7 54.99 4.76 24.25
CA GLY A 7 55.36 6.06 24.82
C GLY A 7 55.14 7.17 23.80
N LEU A 8 53.97 7.18 23.15
CA LEU A 8 53.66 8.10 22.04
C LEU A 8 52.95 9.36 22.58
N PRO A 9 53.47 10.57 22.28
CA PRO A 9 52.97 11.79 22.89
C PRO A 9 51.62 12.23 22.30
N LEU A 10 50.71 12.65 23.19
CA LEU A 10 49.45 13.28 22.79
C LEU A 10 49.75 14.64 22.13
N ARG A 11 49.40 14.80 20.84
CA ARG A 11 49.33 16.14 20.24
C ARG A 11 48.08 16.86 20.73
N SER A 12 48.29 17.99 21.40
CA SER A 12 47.25 18.87 21.91
C SER A 12 46.44 19.52 20.78
N VAL A 13 45.12 19.62 20.99
CA VAL A 13 44.18 20.31 20.09
C VAL A 13 43.62 21.54 20.83
N PRO A 14 43.89 22.79 20.39
CA PRO A 14 43.38 23.98 21.05
C PRO A 14 41.96 24.39 20.60
N SER A 15 41.17 24.88 21.55
CA SER A 15 39.93 25.69 21.39
C SER A 15 39.82 26.58 22.66
N PRO A 16 39.17 27.78 22.67
CA PRO A 16 37.85 28.12 22.13
C PRO A 16 37.98 29.25 21.03
N SER A 17 37.14 30.28 20.76
CA SER A 17 35.99 30.92 21.43
C SER A 17 35.06 31.69 20.46
N PRO A 18 33.74 31.81 20.74
CA PRO A 18 32.81 32.72 20.06
C PRO A 18 32.77 34.12 20.71
N PRO A 19 32.56 35.22 19.95
CA PRO A 19 31.20 35.78 19.75
C PRO A 19 31.01 36.37 18.33
N ARG A 20 29.81 36.70 17.82
CA ARG A 20 28.75 37.58 18.37
C ARG A 20 27.37 37.24 17.80
N ARG A 21 26.32 37.38 18.61
CA ARG A 21 24.95 37.61 18.09
C ARG A 21 24.87 39.02 17.53
N HIS A 22 24.27 39.20 16.36
CA HIS A 22 23.73 40.50 15.94
C HIS A 22 22.29 40.39 15.42
N ARG A 23 21.39 40.96 16.24
CA ARG A 23 20.09 41.53 15.90
C ARG A 23 19.17 40.72 14.95
N CYS A 24 18.26 39.96 15.55
CA CYS A 24 16.95 39.69 14.93
C CYS A 24 16.13 41.00 14.90
N SER A 25 15.87 41.58 13.73
CA SER A 25 14.90 42.68 13.58
C SER A 25 14.41 42.86 12.14
N ALA A 26 13.41 42.08 11.72
CA ALA A 26 12.43 42.40 10.67
C ALA A 26 11.54 41.18 10.38
N LEU A 27 10.36 41.10 11.03
CA LEU A 27 9.24 40.30 10.52
C LEU A 27 8.25 41.27 9.87
N PRO A 28 8.08 41.29 8.54
CA PRO A 28 6.97 41.99 7.91
C PRO A 28 5.64 41.27 8.21
N PRO A 29 4.53 41.99 8.41
CA PRO A 29 3.26 41.41 8.78
C PRO A 29 2.52 40.72 7.61
N PHE A 30 1.74 39.70 7.95
CA PHE A 30 0.54 39.19 7.27
C PHE A 30 0.42 39.40 5.74
N ALA A 31 0.83 38.38 4.98
CA ALA A 31 0.33 38.11 3.63
C ALA A 31 -0.46 36.78 3.63
N PRO A 32 -1.81 36.79 3.77
CA PRO A 32 -2.62 35.58 3.71
C PRO A 32 -2.62 35.04 2.28
N ASN A 33 -1.77 34.03 2.03
CA ASN A 33 -1.67 33.40 0.71
C ASN A 33 -3.00 32.73 0.33
N PRO A 34 -3.47 32.87 -0.93
CA PRO A 34 -4.75 32.33 -1.35
C PRO A 34 -4.75 30.80 -1.23
N THR A 35 -5.81 30.27 -0.60
CA THR A 35 -6.05 28.84 -0.33
C THR A 35 -6.38 28.07 -1.61
N ARG A 36 -5.40 27.97 -2.52
CA ARG A 36 -5.43 27.04 -3.65
C ARG A 36 -5.69 25.63 -3.10
N PRO A 37 -6.78 24.94 -3.48
CA PRO A 37 -7.06 23.59 -2.99
C PRO A 37 -5.93 22.67 -3.46
N GLY A 38 -5.09 22.26 -2.51
CA GLY A 38 -3.84 21.56 -2.80
C GLY A 38 -4.11 20.25 -3.54
N LYS A 39 -3.69 20.17 -4.82
CA LYS A 39 -3.78 18.94 -5.63
C LYS A 39 -3.17 17.79 -4.84
N MET A 40 -4.00 16.82 -4.42
CA MET A 40 -3.61 15.76 -3.48
C MET A 40 -2.38 15.01 -4.01
N THR A 41 -1.23 15.21 -3.38
CA THR A 41 0.04 14.67 -3.90
C THR A 41 0.11 13.17 -3.67
N LYS A 42 0.58 12.42 -4.66
CA LYS A 42 0.60 10.95 -4.63
C LYS A 42 1.63 10.44 -3.61
N ARG A 43 1.17 10.20 -2.37
CA ARG A 43 1.99 9.83 -1.18
C ARG A 43 3.08 8.77 -1.42
N THR A 44 2.90 7.84 -2.36
CA THR A 44 3.96 6.87 -2.71
C THR A 44 4.10 6.66 -4.22
N LYS A 45 5.35 6.67 -4.71
CA LYS A 45 5.66 6.38 -6.13
C LYS A 45 5.45 4.89 -6.47
N LYS A 46 6.02 3.99 -5.66
CA LYS A 46 6.04 2.52 -5.94
C LYS A 46 5.22 1.67 -4.97
N ALA A 47 5.14 2.01 -3.68
CA ALA A 47 4.60 1.13 -2.63
C ALA A 47 3.07 0.88 -2.73
N GLY A 48 2.24 1.93 -2.79
CA GLY A 48 0.78 1.80 -2.70
C GLY A 48 0.32 1.28 -1.33
N ILE A 49 -0.72 0.43 -1.32
CA ILE A 49 -1.33 -0.13 -0.09
C ILE A 49 -0.34 -0.83 0.84
N CYS A 50 0.70 -1.48 0.30
CA CYS A 50 1.76 -2.11 1.08
C CYS A 50 2.68 -1.12 1.83
N GLY A 51 2.45 0.19 1.75
CA GLY A 51 3.17 1.19 2.54
C GLY A 51 3.10 0.93 4.06
N LYS A 52 2.01 0.33 4.54
CA LYS A 52 1.82 -0.08 5.95
C LYS A 52 2.90 -1.03 6.49
N TYR A 53 3.61 -1.75 5.61
CA TYR A 53 4.62 -2.72 6.02
C TYR A 53 6.01 -2.09 6.30
N GLY A 54 6.23 -0.85 5.89
CA GLY A 54 7.52 -0.16 6.02
C GLY A 54 8.65 -0.87 5.28
N THR A 55 9.86 -0.82 5.85
CA THR A 55 11.10 -1.41 5.30
C THR A 55 11.17 -2.93 5.42
N ARG A 56 10.58 -3.51 6.46
CA ARG A 56 10.72 -4.91 6.95
C ARG A 56 10.85 -6.00 5.87
N TYR A 57 9.75 -6.42 5.24
CA TYR A 57 9.67 -7.70 4.50
C TYR A 57 10.26 -7.72 3.07
N GLY A 58 11.28 -6.90 2.79
CA GLY A 58 11.95 -6.88 1.48
C GLY A 58 11.07 -6.43 0.29
N SER A 59 11.68 -6.30 -0.91
CA SER A 59 10.95 -5.76 -2.07
C SER A 59 10.04 -6.78 -2.76
N SER A 60 10.45 -8.06 -2.82
CA SER A 60 9.76 -9.10 -3.59
C SER A 60 8.42 -9.49 -2.99
N LEU A 61 8.37 -9.78 -1.67
CA LEU A 61 7.12 -10.10 -0.98
C LEU A 61 6.11 -8.94 -1.07
N ARG A 62 6.57 -7.69 -0.88
CA ARG A 62 5.72 -6.50 -1.07
C ARG A 62 5.16 -6.37 -2.50
N LYS A 63 5.88 -6.80 -3.56
CA LYS A 63 5.34 -6.80 -4.94
C LYS A 63 4.21 -7.82 -5.12
N VAL A 64 4.34 -9.00 -4.51
CA VAL A 64 3.31 -10.07 -4.58
C VAL A 64 2.08 -9.67 -3.77
N ILE A 65 2.29 -9.31 -2.49
CA ILE A 65 1.22 -8.89 -1.58
C ILE A 65 0.46 -7.70 -2.16
N LYS A 66 1.11 -6.73 -2.81
CA LYS A 66 0.43 -5.58 -3.44
C LYS A 66 -0.62 -5.98 -4.47
N LYS A 67 -0.39 -7.03 -5.27
CA LYS A 67 -1.38 -7.51 -6.26
C LYS A 67 -2.63 -8.05 -5.55
N ILE A 68 -2.41 -8.88 -4.53
CA ILE A 68 -3.42 -9.53 -3.70
C ILE A 68 -4.22 -8.49 -2.88
N GLU A 69 -3.53 -7.51 -2.30
CA GLU A 69 -4.15 -6.45 -1.51
C GLU A 69 -4.97 -5.48 -2.35
N VAL A 70 -4.55 -5.18 -3.57
CA VAL A 70 -5.36 -4.36 -4.50
C VAL A 70 -6.60 -5.13 -4.96
N SER A 71 -6.47 -6.42 -5.28
CA SER A 71 -7.62 -7.21 -5.74
C SER A 71 -8.67 -7.39 -4.63
N GLN A 72 -8.26 -7.79 -3.41
CA GLN A 72 -9.22 -8.08 -2.33
C GLN A 72 -9.99 -6.86 -1.80
N HIS A 73 -9.44 -5.65 -1.92
CA HIS A 73 -10.09 -4.40 -1.52
C HIS A 73 -10.84 -3.70 -2.68
N SER A 74 -10.69 -4.20 -3.92
CA SER A 74 -11.43 -3.65 -5.08
C SER A 74 -12.92 -4.03 -5.02
N LYS A 75 -13.78 -3.17 -5.58
CA LYS A 75 -15.21 -3.47 -5.77
C LYS A 75 -15.40 -4.24 -7.08
N TYR A 76 -15.96 -5.45 -7.01
CA TYR A 76 -16.22 -6.25 -8.21
C TYR A 76 -17.61 -5.98 -8.82
N PHE A 77 -17.72 -6.23 -10.13
CA PHE A 77 -18.98 -6.20 -10.87
C PHE A 77 -19.97 -7.24 -10.31
N CYS A 78 -21.25 -6.87 -10.19
CA CYS A 78 -22.30 -7.80 -9.77
C CYS A 78 -23.07 -8.34 -10.97
N GLU A 79 -22.84 -9.63 -11.27
CA GLU A 79 -23.55 -10.43 -12.28
C GLU A 79 -25.10 -10.40 -12.10
N PHE A 80 -25.61 -10.07 -10.91
CA PHE A 80 -27.05 -10.02 -10.61
C PHE A 80 -27.70 -8.63 -10.67
N CYS A 81 -26.93 -7.53 -10.67
CA CYS A 81 -27.51 -6.17 -10.60
C CYS A 81 -26.72 -5.08 -11.34
N GLY A 82 -25.71 -5.44 -12.14
CA GLY A 82 -24.93 -4.53 -13.00
C GLY A 82 -23.98 -3.57 -12.26
N LYS A 83 -24.07 -3.44 -10.94
CA LYS A 83 -23.34 -2.42 -10.15
C LYS A 83 -22.03 -2.96 -9.59
N HIS A 84 -20.94 -2.19 -9.69
CA HIS A 84 -19.65 -2.48 -9.05
C HIS A 84 -19.73 -2.34 -7.51
N SER A 85 -20.25 -3.37 -6.85
CA SER A 85 -20.72 -3.34 -5.47
C SER A 85 -20.46 -4.62 -4.66
N PHE A 86 -19.86 -5.66 -5.28
CA PHE A 86 -19.33 -6.80 -4.53
C PHE A 86 -18.09 -6.37 -3.73
N LYS A 87 -18.12 -6.67 -2.42
CA LYS A 87 -16.98 -6.61 -1.50
C LYS A 87 -16.69 -8.00 -0.94
N ARG A 88 -15.45 -8.24 -0.53
CA ARG A 88 -15.06 -9.46 0.22
C ARG A 88 -15.60 -9.37 1.65
N ALA A 89 -16.31 -10.40 2.09
CA ALA A 89 -16.78 -10.52 3.48
C ALA A 89 -15.84 -11.43 4.29
N ALA A 90 -15.52 -12.61 3.74
CA ALA A 90 -14.53 -13.54 4.30
C ALA A 90 -13.67 -14.15 3.18
N VAL A 91 -12.84 -15.13 3.49
CA VAL A 91 -12.09 -15.89 2.47
C VAL A 91 -13.10 -16.64 1.60
N GLY A 92 -13.09 -16.41 0.28
CA GLY A 92 -14.01 -17.04 -0.67
C GLY A 92 -15.46 -16.54 -0.65
N ILE A 93 -15.88 -15.79 0.37
CA ILE A 93 -17.25 -15.29 0.53
C ILE A 93 -17.31 -13.80 0.14
N TRP A 94 -18.09 -13.49 -0.89
CA TRP A 94 -18.27 -12.14 -1.43
C TRP A 94 -19.73 -11.69 -1.26
N HIS A 95 -19.93 -10.47 -0.75
CA HIS A 95 -21.26 -9.89 -0.52
C HIS A 95 -21.50 -8.66 -1.40
N CYS A 96 -22.65 -8.59 -2.07
CA CYS A 96 -23.05 -7.45 -2.88
C CYS A 96 -23.85 -6.43 -2.06
N GLY A 97 -23.24 -5.27 -1.75
CA GLY A 97 -23.90 -4.22 -0.96
C GLY A 97 -25.01 -3.45 -1.67
N ALA A 98 -25.44 -3.86 -2.88
CA ALA A 98 -26.51 -3.22 -3.64
C ALA A 98 -27.70 -4.14 -3.95
N CYS A 99 -27.58 -5.46 -3.74
CA CYS A 99 -28.68 -6.42 -3.89
C CYS A 99 -28.69 -7.52 -2.81
N ASN A 100 -27.82 -7.40 -1.80
CA ASN A 100 -27.66 -8.30 -0.65
C ASN A 100 -27.44 -9.79 -0.99
N LYS A 101 -27.05 -10.08 -2.24
CA LYS A 101 -26.69 -11.43 -2.68
C LYS A 101 -25.25 -11.76 -2.27
N THR A 102 -25.09 -12.85 -1.55
CA THR A 102 -23.80 -13.47 -1.26
C THR A 102 -23.42 -14.45 -2.37
N LYS A 103 -22.14 -14.48 -2.76
CA LYS A 103 -21.60 -15.38 -3.78
C LYS A 103 -20.29 -16.02 -3.30
N ALA A 104 -20.18 -17.33 -3.46
CA ALA A 104 -18.93 -18.05 -3.31
C ALA A 104 -18.00 -17.79 -4.52
N GLY A 105 -16.72 -17.60 -4.26
CA GLY A 105 -15.74 -17.17 -5.25
C GLY A 105 -14.30 -17.41 -4.82
N GLY A 106 -13.34 -16.76 -5.49
CA GLY A 106 -11.92 -16.89 -5.18
C GLY A 106 -11.53 -16.25 -3.84
N ALA A 107 -10.40 -16.69 -3.27
CA ALA A 107 -9.89 -16.19 -2.00
C ALA A 107 -9.54 -14.68 -2.02
N TYR A 108 -9.13 -14.15 -3.18
CA TYR A 108 -8.65 -12.78 -3.37
C TYR A 108 -9.26 -12.05 -4.59
N THR A 109 -10.03 -12.76 -5.42
CA THR A 109 -10.75 -12.24 -6.60
C THR A 109 -12.15 -12.87 -6.64
N LEU A 110 -13.17 -12.17 -7.14
CA LEU A 110 -14.53 -12.71 -7.19
C LEU A 110 -14.63 -14.01 -8.00
N ASN A 111 -14.11 -14.00 -9.23
CA ASN A 111 -13.98 -15.17 -10.10
C ASN A 111 -12.50 -15.55 -10.25
N THR A 112 -12.20 -16.84 -10.42
CA THR A 112 -10.87 -17.37 -10.79
C THR A 112 -10.91 -17.89 -12.23
N SER A 113 -9.74 -17.99 -12.89
CA SER A 113 -9.63 -18.55 -14.26
C SER A 113 -10.29 -19.93 -14.36
N SER A 114 -9.96 -20.84 -13.44
CA SER A 114 -10.54 -22.19 -13.38
C SER A 114 -12.06 -22.17 -13.15
N SER A 115 -12.60 -21.20 -12.39
CA SER A 115 -14.06 -21.09 -12.21
C SER A 115 -14.75 -20.60 -13.49
N LEU A 116 -14.07 -19.79 -14.32
CA LEU A 116 -14.62 -19.34 -15.60
C LEU A 116 -14.61 -20.47 -16.65
N THR A 117 -13.52 -21.25 -16.75
CA THR A 117 -13.46 -22.39 -17.67
C THR A 117 -14.41 -23.51 -17.27
N VAL A 118 -14.56 -23.81 -15.98
CA VAL A 118 -15.54 -24.82 -15.50
C VAL A 118 -16.98 -24.38 -15.78
N ARG A 119 -17.31 -23.09 -15.72
CA ARG A 119 -18.65 -22.60 -16.10
C ARG A 119 -18.93 -22.78 -17.60
N SER A 120 -17.97 -22.52 -18.48
CA SER A 120 -18.18 -22.70 -19.92
C SER A 120 -18.18 -24.17 -20.35
N THR A 121 -17.36 -25.04 -19.76
CA THR A 121 -17.39 -26.47 -20.07
C THR A 121 -18.66 -27.15 -19.57
N ILE A 122 -19.12 -26.86 -18.34
CA ILE A 122 -20.40 -27.38 -17.82
C ILE A 122 -21.57 -26.92 -18.68
N ARG A 123 -21.55 -25.66 -19.15
CA ARG A 123 -22.58 -25.15 -20.06
C ARG A 123 -22.63 -25.98 -21.35
N ARG A 124 -21.50 -26.11 -22.06
CA ARG A 124 -21.42 -26.89 -23.31
C ARG A 124 -21.86 -28.35 -23.11
N LEU A 125 -21.41 -29.00 -22.04
CA LEU A 125 -21.76 -30.40 -21.74
C LEU A 125 -23.26 -30.57 -21.47
N ARG A 126 -23.94 -29.58 -20.88
CA ARG A 126 -25.40 -29.60 -20.69
C ARG A 126 -26.15 -29.37 -21.99
N GLU A 127 -25.67 -28.47 -22.84
CA GLU A 127 -26.22 -28.24 -24.18
C GLU A 127 -26.10 -29.50 -25.06
N GLN A 128 -25.01 -30.27 -24.93
CA GLN A 128 -24.78 -31.54 -25.65
C GLN A 128 -25.61 -32.74 -25.15
N VAL A 129 -26.18 -32.69 -23.94
CA VAL A 129 -26.99 -33.79 -23.35
C VAL A 129 -28.50 -33.50 -23.45
N ALA A 130 -28.88 -32.29 -23.87
CA ALA A 130 -30.27 -31.86 -24.05
C ALA A 130 -30.74 -31.94 -25.52
N GLN A 131 -30.02 -32.70 -26.36
CA GLN A 131 -30.19 -32.81 -27.81
C GLN A 131 -30.12 -34.27 -28.25
#